data_AF-A0A8S9G276-F1
#
_entry.id   AF-A0A8S9G276-F1
#
_cell.length_a   1.000
_cell.length_b   1.000
_cell.length_c   1.000
_cell.angle_alpha   90.00
_cell.angle_beta   90.00
_cell.angle_gamma   90.00
#
_symmetry.space_group_name_H-M   'P 1'
#
loop_
_entity.id
_entity.type
_entity.pdbx_description
1 polymer ?
#
loop_
_entity_poly.entity_id
_entity_poly.type
_entity_poly.pdbx_seq_one_letter_code
_entity_poly.pdbx_strand_id
1 'polypeptide(L)' 'MVNGCVRDEDEINECDVGVRALGSDPLQFSKKSHCEKYVAVYIGGTLIRDGEWLYVDSDGVLISKTVLSV' A
#
# COMPACT_ATOMS: atom_id res chain seq x y z
N MET A 1 -1.82 0.56 -1.54
CA MET A 1 -0.88 1.04 -0.50
C MET A 1 0.50 0.45 -0.76
N VAL A 2 1.56 1.26 -0.62
CA VAL A 2 2.96 0.87 -0.74
C VAL A 2 3.67 1.29 0.55
N ASN A 3 4.28 0.35 1.27
CA ASN A 3 5.14 0.67 2.42
C ASN A 3 6.56 1.02 1.94
N GLY A 4 6.67 2.15 1.23
CA GLY A 4 7.86 2.61 0.54
C GLY A 4 7.56 3.84 -0.31
N CYS A 5 8.52 4.24 -1.15
CA CYS A 5 8.34 5.37 -2.08
C CYS A 5 7.78 4.92 -3.43
N VAL A 6 7.08 5.83 -4.11
CA VAL A 6 6.65 5.69 -5.52
C VAL A 6 7.36 6.71 -6.40
N ARG A 7 7.06 6.73 -7.70
CA ARG A 7 7.58 7.70 -8.67
C ARG A 7 6.44 8.07 -9.61
N ASP A 8 6.64 9.12 -10.41
CA ASP A 8 5.70 9.55 -11.45
C ASP A 8 4.38 9.98 -10.80
N GLU A 9 4.48 10.88 -9.80
CA GLU A 9 3.35 11.28 -8.96
C GLU A 9 2.27 12.03 -9.74
N ASP A 10 2.66 12.83 -10.72
CA ASP A 10 1.73 13.52 -11.62
C ASP A 10 0.92 12.52 -12.44
N GLU A 11 1.58 11.52 -13.05
CA GLU A 11 0.91 10.46 -13.80
C GLU A 11 0.02 9.58 -12.91
N ILE A 12 0.44 9.29 -11.68
CA ILE A 12 -0.37 8.55 -10.70
C ILE A 12 -1.64 9.34 -10.35
N ASN A 13 -1.53 10.66 -10.17
CA ASN A 13 -2.67 11.51 -9.82
C ASN A 13 -3.71 11.63 -10.94
N GLU A 14 -3.33 11.36 -12.19
CA GLU A 14 -4.26 11.27 -13.33
C GLU A 14 -5.02 9.93 -13.39
N CYS A 15 -4.59 8.91 -12.63
CA CYS A 15 -5.23 7.60 -12.62
C CYS A 15 -6.44 7.55 -11.67
N ASP A 16 -7.51 6.87 -12.09
CA ASP A 16 -8.68 6.58 -11.23
C ASP A 16 -8.42 5.40 -10.28
N VAL A 17 -7.35 5.50 -9.48
CA VAL A 17 -6.96 4.50 -8.49
C VAL A 17 -6.32 5.16 -7.27
N GLY A 18 -6.68 4.70 -6.07
CA GLY A 18 -6.08 5.18 -4.83
C GLY A 18 -4.65 4.66 -4.62
N VAL A 19 -3.68 5.57 -4.52
CA VAL A 19 -2.30 5.26 -4.16
C VAL A 19 -1.91 5.97 -2.86
N ARG A 20 -1.34 5.20 -1.91
CA ARG A 20 -0.79 5.71 -0.65
C ARG A 20 0.62 5.15 -0.48
N ALA A 21 1.58 6.03 -0.26
CA ALA A 21 3.01 5.72 -0.14
C ALA A 21 3.65 6.57 0.96
N LEU A 22 4.90 6.27 1.32
CA LEU A 22 5.67 7.06 2.29
C LEU A 22 6.25 8.36 1.69
N GLY A 23 6.35 8.42 0.36
CA GLY A 23 6.86 9.58 -0.38
C GLY A 23 7.06 9.25 -1.86
N SER A 24 7.62 10.19 -2.60
CA SER A 24 8.11 10.00 -3.97
C SER A 24 9.65 9.96 -4.02
N ASP A 25 10.20 9.11 -4.87
CA ASP A 25 11.65 8.99 -5.12
C ASP A 25 11.88 8.78 -6.63
N PRO A 26 12.65 9.65 -7.31
CA PRO A 26 12.93 9.53 -8.74
C PRO A 26 13.77 8.29 -9.10
N LEU A 27 14.51 7.72 -8.14
CA LEU A 27 15.41 6.61 -8.39
C LEU A 27 14.62 5.34 -8.75
N GLN A 28 14.95 4.74 -9.89
CA GLN A 28 14.37 3.47 -10.26
C GLN A 28 14.89 2.36 -9.34
N PHE A 29 13.96 1.68 -8.66
CA PHE A 29 14.30 0.52 -7.85
C PHE A 29 14.80 -0.64 -8.73
N SER A 30 15.90 -1.28 -8.33
CA SER A 30 16.41 -2.47 -9.01
C SER A 30 15.59 -3.69 -8.63
N LYS A 31 15.20 -4.49 -9.63
CA LYS A 31 14.37 -5.67 -9.41
C LYS A 31 15.12 -6.68 -8.53
N LYS A 32 14.71 -6.82 -7.25
CA LYS A 32 15.21 -7.90 -6.39
C LYS A 32 14.63 -9.23 -6.89
N SER A 33 15.44 -10.27 -6.90
CA SER A 33 15.05 -11.62 -7.32
C SER A 33 14.13 -12.33 -6.35
N HIS A 34 13.96 -11.79 -5.13
CA HIS A 34 13.16 -12.38 -4.07
C HIS A 34 11.91 -11.55 -3.82
N CYS A 35 10.75 -12.16 -4.03
CA CYS A 35 9.44 -11.59 -3.77
C CYS A 35 8.52 -12.71 -3.29
N GLU A 36 7.85 -12.48 -2.17
CA GLU A 36 6.85 -13.39 -1.62
C GLU A 36 5.46 -12.79 -1.79
N LYS A 37 4.46 -13.64 -1.98
CA LYS A 37 3.05 -13.27 -2.11
C LYS A 37 2.24 -14.04 -1.07
N TYR A 38 1.11 -13.46 -0.64
CA TYR A 38 0.19 -14.06 0.33
C TYR A 38 0.81 -14.35 1.70
N VAL A 39 1.91 -13.66 2.04
CA VAL A 39 2.55 -13.73 3.36
C VAL A 39 2.02 -12.61 4.26
N ALA A 40 1.89 -12.89 5.55
CA ALA A 40 1.52 -11.86 6.52
C ALA A 40 2.65 -10.83 6.66
N VAL A 41 2.30 -9.54 6.68
CA VAL A 41 3.25 -8.43 6.77
C VAL A 41 2.97 -7.57 8.00
N TYR A 42 4.01 -7.06 8.64
CA TYR A 42 3.89 -6.16 9.79
C TYR A 42 4.28 -4.74 9.38
N ILE A 43 3.30 -3.84 9.35
CA ILE A 43 3.45 -2.47 8.84
C ILE A 43 2.79 -1.51 9.84
N GLY A 44 3.48 -0.43 10.21
CA GLY A 44 2.90 0.62 11.06
C GLY A 44 2.35 0.11 12.40
N GLY A 45 2.96 -0.93 12.99
CA GLY A 45 2.49 -1.52 14.24
C GLY A 45 1.35 -2.55 14.10
N THR A 46 0.89 -2.84 12.88
CA THR A 46 -0.24 -3.74 12.60
C THR A 46 0.21 -4.94 11.78
N LEU A 47 -0.24 -6.14 12.16
CA LEU A 47 -0.07 -7.36 11.38
C LEU A 47 -1.22 -7.50 10.38
N ILE A 48 -0.90 -7.47 9.10
CA ILE A 48 -1.85 -7.58 7.99
C ILE A 48 -1.70 -8.97 7.37
N ARG A 49 -2.82 -9.66 7.20
CA ARG A 49 -2.87 -10.99 6.60
C ARG A 49 -3.57 -10.96 5.25
N ASP A 50 -3.22 -11.95 4.43
CA ASP A 50 -3.96 -12.22 3.21
C ASP A 50 -5.45 -12.47 3.52
N GLY A 51 -6.33 -11.91 2.68
CA GLY A 51 -7.79 -11.98 2.85
C GLY A 51 -8.41 -10.95 3.81
N GLU A 52 -7.63 -10.14 4.52
CA GLU A 52 -8.15 -9.01 5.29
C GLU A 52 -8.49 -7.82 4.37
N TRP A 53 -9.43 -6.99 4.82
CA TRP A 53 -9.88 -5.78 4.13
C TRP A 53 -9.07 -4.57 4.58
N LEU A 54 -8.64 -3.77 3.62
CA LEU A 54 -7.85 -2.56 3.83
C LEU A 54 -8.63 -1.35 3.30
N TYR A 55 -8.87 -0.39 4.17
CA TYR A 55 -9.56 0.87 3.87
C TYR A 55 -8.59 2.04 4.05
N VAL A 56 -8.60 3.00 3.13
CA VAL A 56 -7.70 4.15 3.15
C VAL A 56 -8.46 5.41 2.80
N ASP A 57 -8.22 6.48 3.55
CA ASP A 57 -8.70 7.83 3.27
C ASP A 57 -7.60 8.87 3.58
N SER A 58 -7.97 10.15 3.67
CA SER A 58 -7.05 11.24 4.03
C SER A 58 -6.52 11.12 5.45
N ASP A 59 -7.29 10.56 6.38
CA ASP A 59 -6.95 10.49 7.80
C ASP A 59 -6.02 9.31 8.09
N GLY A 60 -6.22 8.18 7.42
CA GLY A 60 -5.37 7.01 7.68
C GLY A 60 -5.71 5.73 6.93
N VAL A 61 -5.32 4.62 7.56
CA VAL A 61 -5.49 3.26 7.05
C VAL A 61 -6.14 2.42 8.14
N LEU A 62 -7.18 1.68 7.78
CA LEU A 62 -7.87 0.73 8.65
C LEU A 62 -7.81 -0.67 8.07
N ILE A 63 -7.57 -1.66 8.93
CA ILE A 63 -7.54 -3.08 8.57
C ILE A 63 -8.68 -3.79 9.30
N SER A 64 -9.42 -4.64 8.58
CA SER A 64 -10.53 -5.41 9.14
C SER A 64 -10.50 -6.85 8.63
N LYS A 65 -10.88 -7.79 9.49
CA LYS A 65 -11.03 -9.21 9.12
C LYS A 65 -12.27 -9.47 8.26
N THR A 66 -13.21 -8.53 8.24
CA THR A 66 -14.48 -8.63 7.52
C THR A 66 -14.78 -7.32 6.81
N VAL A 67 -15.63 -7.38 5.78
CA VAL A 67 -16.17 -6.18 5.14
C VAL A 67 -16.88 -5.34 6.20
N LEU A 68 -16.55 -4.06 6.25
CA LEU A 68 -17.26 -3.06 7.03
C LEU A 68 -18.36 -2.43 6.18
N SER A 69 -19.51 -2.18 6.81
CA SER A 69 -20.58 -1.37 6.26
C SER A 69 -20.21 0.09 6.47
N VAL A 70 -19.44 0.63 5.53
CA VAL A 70 -19.16 2.07 5.40
C VAL A 70 -20.14 2.72 4.44
#